data_AF-A0A1V5M8N9-F1
#
_entry.id   AF-A0A1V5M8N9-F1
#
_cell.length_a   1.000
_cell.length_b   1.000
_cell.length_c   1.000
_cell.angle_alpha   90.00
_cell.angle_beta   90.00
_cell.angle_gamma   90.00
#
_symmetry.space_group_name_H-M   'P 1'
#
loop_
_entity.id
_entity.type
_entity.pdbx_description
1 polymer ?
#
loop_
_entity_poly.entity_id
_entity_poly.type
_entity_poly.pdbx_seq_one_letter_code
_entity_poly.pdbx_strand_id
1 'polypeptide(L)' 'MVFFAGETRNYKKTVIIDHQNGYFSVYGGDFSFECRKDQVVSAGGRIGRMADNQARPLLYFEIRRGAEPVNPLPYLK' A
#
# COMPACT_ATOMS: atom_id res chain seq x y z
N MET A 1 -10.92 1.49 0.07
CA MET A 1 -11.03 0.15 -0.52
C MET A 1 -9.72 -0.22 -1.20
N VAL A 2 -9.48 -1.51 -1.45
CA VAL A 2 -8.31 -1.95 -2.23
C VAL A 2 -8.52 -1.64 -3.71
N PHE A 3 -7.84 -0.61 -4.20
CA PHE A 3 -7.86 -0.22 -5.61
C PHE A 3 -7.01 -1.16 -6.48
N PHE A 4 -5.89 -1.63 -5.94
CA PHE A 4 -4.97 -2.53 -6.62
C PHE A 4 -4.30 -3.47 -5.62
N ALA A 5 -4.14 -4.74 -6.01
CA ALA A 5 -3.31 -5.73 -5.32
C ALA A 5 -2.66 -6.63 -6.37
N GLY A 6 -1.34 -6.54 -6.52
CA GLY A 6 -0.62 -7.26 -7.56
C GLY A 6 0.83 -6.81 -7.68
N GLU A 7 1.52 -7.24 -8.73
CA GLU A 7 2.91 -6.85 -8.98
C GLU A 7 3.00 -5.68 -9.94
N THR A 8 3.93 -4.76 -9.66
CA THR A 8 4.27 -3.63 -10.51
C THR A 8 5.76 -3.61 -10.80
N ARG A 9 6.14 -3.00 -11.93
CA ARG A 9 7.53 -2.90 -12.34
C ARG A 9 8.40 -2.13 -11.33
N ASN A 10 7.86 -1.08 -10.73
CA ASN A 10 8.63 -0.15 -9.88
C ASN A 10 8.57 -0.50 -8.40
N TYR A 11 7.47 -1.11 -7.94
CA TYR A 11 7.22 -1.34 -6.51
C TYR A 11 7.13 -2.83 -6.13
N LYS A 12 7.41 -3.75 -7.07
CA LYS A 12 7.24 -5.21 -6.88
C LYS A 12 5.81 -5.50 -6.43
N LYS A 13 5.62 -6.29 -5.36
CA LYS A 13 4.28 -6.53 -4.81
C LYS A 13 3.76 -5.24 -4.22
N THR A 14 2.58 -4.85 -4.68
CA THR A 14 2.01 -3.53 -4.46
C THR A 14 0.56 -3.65 -4.05
N VAL A 15 0.19 -2.94 -2.98
CA VAL A 15 -1.20 -2.69 -2.61
C VAL A 15 -1.45 -1.19 -2.71
N ILE A 16 -2.54 -0.81 -3.38
CA ILE A 16 -3.02 0.58 -3.41
C ILE A 16 -4.39 0.62 -2.75
N ILE A 17 -4.53 1.47 -1.74
CA ILE A 17 -5.80 1.71 -1.06
C ILE A 17 -6.34 3.07 -1.51
N ASP A 18 -7.56 3.07 -2.02
CA ASP A 18 -8.36 4.28 -2.24
C ASP A 18 -9.08 4.67 -0.95
N HIS A 19 -8.72 5.82 -0.40
CA HIS A 19 -9.31 6.41 0.81
C HIS A 19 -10.48 7.36 0.50
N GLN A 20 -10.91 7.41 -0.77
CA GLN A 20 -11.87 8.35 -1.31
C GLN A 20 -11.32 9.78 -1.33
N ASN A 21 -12.11 10.71 -1.89
CA ASN A 21 -11.74 12.14 -2.02
C ASN A 21 -10.40 12.38 -2.73
N GLY A 22 -10.01 11.44 -3.60
CA GLY A 22 -8.76 11.49 -4.37
C GLY A 22 -7.50 11.14 -3.57
N TYR A 23 -7.61 10.58 -2.36
CA TYR A 23 -6.43 10.15 -1.59
C TYR A 23 -6.16 8.66 -1.75
N PHE A 24 -4.90 8.33 -1.97
CA PHE A 24 -4.44 6.95 -2.10
C PHE A 24 -3.24 6.71 -1.19
N SER A 25 -3.15 5.53 -0.60
CA SER A 25 -1.90 5.02 -0.03
C SER A 25 -1.36 3.87 -0.87
N VAL A 26 -0.05 3.86 -1.08
CA VAL A 26 0.65 2.82 -1.83
C VAL A 26 1.62 2.12 -0.90
N TYR A 27 1.58 0.80 -0.90
CA TYR A 27 2.47 -0.08 -0.16
C TYR A 27 3.21 -0.95 -1.15
N GLY A 28 4.53 -0.84 -1.21
CA GLY A 28 5.39 -1.58 -2.14
C GLY A 28 6.47 -2.36 -1.41
N GLY A 29 6.86 -3.52 -1.94
CA GLY A 29 7.94 -4.30 -1.36
C GLY A 29 7.83 -5.79 -1.65
N ASP A 30 8.29 -6.60 -0.70
CA ASP A 30 8.15 -8.05 -0.73
C ASP A 30 7.32 -8.52 0.47
N PHE A 31 6.07 -8.90 0.21
CA PHE A 31 5.11 -9.39 1.20
C PHE A 31 4.16 -10.41 0.58
N SER A 32 3.37 -11.13 1.37
CA SER A 32 2.21 -11.88 0.87
C SER A 32 0.97 -10.99 0.90
N PHE A 33 0.11 -11.10 -0.12
CA PHE A 33 -1.18 -10.39 -0.12
C PHE A 33 -2.15 -11.08 0.85
N GLU A 34 -2.80 -10.30 1.70
CA GLU A 34 -3.93 -10.74 2.54
C GLU A 34 -5.19 -9.92 2.24
N CYS A 35 -5.16 -9.21 1.12
CA CYS A 35 -6.29 -8.49 0.55
C CYS A 35 -6.34 -8.71 -0.96
N ARG A 36 -7.50 -8.43 -1.57
CA ARG A 36 -7.70 -8.49 -3.03
C ARG A 36 -8.35 -7.20 -3.52
N LYS A 37 -8.23 -6.94 -4.83
CA LYS A 37 -8.92 -5.82 -5.49
C LYS A 37 -10.41 -5.77 -5.12
N ASP A 38 -10.93 -4.56 -4.97
CA ASP A 38 -12.32 -4.23 -4.60
C ASP A 38 -12.72 -4.63 -3.16
N GLN A 39 -11.80 -5.20 -2.37
CA GLN A 39 -12.04 -5.47 -0.95
C GLN A 39 -12.15 -4.17 -0.15
N VAL A 40 -13.18 -4.05 0.67
CA VAL A 40 -13.30 -2.98 1.67
C VAL A 40 -12.41 -3.34 2.86
N VAL A 41 -11.57 -2.39 3.28
CA VAL A 41 -10.69 -2.52 4.44
C VAL A 41 -10.87 -1.29 5.33
N SER A 42 -10.75 -1.49 6.64
CA SER A 42 -10.81 -0.42 7.64
C SER A 42 -9.40 0.00 8.06
N ALA A 43 -9.28 1.17 8.69
CA ALA A 43 -8.01 1.59 9.31
C ALA A 43 -7.52 0.52 10.31
N GLY A 44 -6.22 0.21 10.26
CA GLY A 44 -5.62 -0.88 11.04
C GLY A 44 -5.86 -2.29 10.48
N GLY A 45 -6.67 -2.42 9.42
CA GLY A 45 -6.89 -3.68 8.73
C GLY A 45 -5.62 -4.23 8.09
N ARG A 46 -5.43 -5.54 8.21
CA ARG A 46 -4.28 -6.24 7.62
C ARG A 46 -4.47 -6.40 6.12
N ILE A 47 -3.47 -5.98 5.34
CA ILE A 47 -3.46 -6.07 3.87
C ILE A 47 -2.37 -7.00 3.33
N GLY A 48 -1.42 -7.40 4.17
CA GLY A 48 -0.35 -8.30 3.81
C GLY A 48 0.65 -8.51 4.94
N ARG A 49 1.65 -9.35 4.67
CA ARG A 49 2.72 -9.71 5.62
C ARG A 49 4.08 -9.64 4.93
N MET A 50 4.99 -8.83 5.46
CA MET A 50 6.38 -8.73 4.97
C MET A 50 7.06 -10.10 4.92
N ALA A 51 7.79 -10.35 3.84
CA ALA A 51 8.64 -11.52 3.75
C ALA A 51 9.80 -11.41 4.76
N ASP A 52 10.16 -12.54 5.37
CA ASP A 52 11.24 -12.65 6.36
C ASP A 52 12.49 -13.30 5.74
N ASN A 53 12.71 -13.06 4.45
CA ASN A 53 13.76 -13.68 3.64
C ASN A 53 14.95 -12.73 3.38
N GLN A 54 14.90 -11.50 3.91
CA GLN A 54 15.92 -10.48 3.72
C GLN A 54 16.46 -10.04 5.08
N ALA A 55 17.78 -9.82 5.18
CA ALA A 55 18.41 -9.32 6.40
C ALA A 55 17.88 -7.95 6.85
N ARG A 56 17.34 -7.15 5.91
CA ARG A 56 16.67 -5.88 6.17
C ARG A 56 15.43 -5.75 5.28
N PRO A 57 14.26 -6.21 5.73
CA PRO A 57 13.01 -6.01 5.01
C PRO A 57 12.71 -4.51 4.86
N LEU A 58 12.35 -4.07 3.65
CA LEU A 58 12.00 -2.69 3.36
C LEU A 58 10.56 -2.60 2.86
N LEU A 59 9.78 -1.72 3.47
CA LEU A 59 8.46 -1.31 3.00
C LEU A 59 8.57 0.07 2.36
N TYR A 60 8.22 0.14 1.07
CA TYR A 60 7.94 1.41 0.42
C TYR A 60 6.53 1.87 0.78
N PHE A 61 6.41 3.12 1.19
CA PHE A 61 5.14 3.73 1.55
C PHE A 61 5.06 5.16 1.02
N GLU A 62 3.93 5.49 0.38
CA GLU A 62 3.61 6.86 -0.03
C GLU A 62 2.11 7.16 0.09
N ILE A 63 1.80 8.45 0.17
CA ILE A 63 0.45 8.99 0.02
C ILE A 63 0.40 9.78 -1.28
N ARG A 64 -0.68 9.61 -2.03
CA ARG A 64 -0.95 10.39 -3.25
C ARG A 64 -2.25 11.17 -3.12
N ARG A 65 -2.30 12.35 -3.75
CA ARG A 65 -3.52 13.09 -4.06
C ARG A 65 -3.74 13.05 -5.57
N GLY A 66 -4.64 12.18 -6.01
CA GLY A 66 -4.73 11.77 -7.42
C GLY A 66 -3.47 11.00 -7.82
N ALA A 67 -2.77 11.48 -8.84
CA ALA A 67 -1.51 10.89 -9.30
C ALA A 67 -0.27 11.44 -8.58
N GLU A 68 -0.38 12.58 -7.90
CA GLU A 68 0.74 13.31 -7.31
C GLU A 68 1.12 12.75 -5.92
N PRO A 69 2.38 12.33 -5.69
CA PRO A 69 2.84 11.97 -4.36
C PRO A 69 2.95 13.22 -3.46
N VAL A 70 2.53 13.09 -2.20
CA VAL A 70 2.59 14.16 -1.19
C VAL A 70 3.32 13.70 0.05
N ASN A 71 3.80 14.64 0.88
CA ASN A 71 4.44 14.30 2.16
C ASN A 71 3.48 13.44 3.01
N PRO A 72 3.84 12.20 3.38
CA PRO A 72 2.95 11.32 4.11
C PRO A 72 2.82 11.66 5.59
N LEU A 73 3.82 12.33 6.19
CA LEU A 73 3.88 12.57 7.64
C LEU A 73 2.64 13.26 8.22
N PRO A 74 2.02 14.27 7.58
CA PRO A 74 0.79 14.90 8.08
C PRO A 74 -0.44 13.97 8.14
N TYR A 75 -0.40 12.83 7.45
CA TYR A 75 -1.51 11.87 7.35
C TYR A 75 -1.34 10.66 8.27
N LEU A 76 -0.15 10.47 8.85
CA LEU A 76 0.14 9.42 9.81
C LEU A 76 -0.18 9.93 11.21
N LYS A 77 -1.39 9.60 11.69
CA LYS A 77 -1.80 9.84 13.08
C LYS A 77 -1.76 8.54 13.85
#